data_AF-A0A518EV64-F1
#
_entry.id   AF-A0A518EV64-F1
#
_cell.length_a   1.000
_cell.length_b   1.000
_cell.length_c   1.000
_cell.angle_alpha   90.00
_cell.angle_beta   90.00
_cell.angle_gamma   90.00
#
_symmetry.space_group_name_H-M   'P 1'
#
loop_
_entity.id
_entity.type
_entity.pdbx_description
1 polymer ?
#
loop_
_entity_poly.entity_id
_entity_poly.type
_entity_poly.pdbx_seq_one_letter_code
_entity_poly.pdbx_strand_id
1 'polypeptide(L)'
;MNSTQRFESSLGLNVHFHSLYLDGVYVTRSAFESPVFLPADPLTSAEVERVHGDAIARIRRVLKRFSLDPIALGMPLRKGDDRPWEYADAGADEQPLLDFGDARENAFFPALKAASVKSLVPFGAGAGQPLKRLIDPDLGLAFQSSGWGSQYVPPPLVVNADGFSLRALIRKGQRAQLEKLCRYVTRPAISLERFDVRPDGMVSWLLRKAWRDGTKGFVMTPHEFMARLAALAPHPREHQLTYQGVLAPASSLRDLVAPRPVVRKEPKEVDVADEDAAKSAGEPSKDQRYIRWADLLKRVFSEDVLKRPRCRGRRHMISVITDPETARKVLEGVKSGEFGSAKSPMAARALPRGR
;
A
#
# COMPACT_ATOMS: atom_id res chain seq x y z
N MET A 1 12.97 -1.86 -7.68
CA MET A 1 11.98 -1.63 -6.61
C MET A 1 10.62 -1.60 -7.27
N ASN A 2 9.71 -2.49 -6.91
CA ASN A 2 8.35 -2.51 -7.41
C ASN A 2 7.41 -2.18 -6.25
N SER A 3 6.54 -1.21 -6.47
CA SER A 3 5.51 -0.79 -5.52
C SER A 3 4.14 -1.02 -6.12
N THR A 4 3.29 -1.72 -5.37
CA THR A 4 1.88 -1.90 -5.72
C THR A 4 1.08 -0.78 -5.07
N GLN A 5 0.31 -0.05 -5.87
CA GLN A 5 -0.68 0.92 -5.38
C GLN A 5 -2.08 0.43 -5.78
N ARG A 6 -3.06 0.68 -4.91
CA ARG A 6 -4.45 0.18 -5.07
C ARG A 6 -5.48 1.28 -5.17
N PHE A 7 -5.07 2.53 -5.30
CA PHE A 7 -5.98 3.67 -5.24
C PHE A 7 -5.78 4.59 -6.43
N GLU A 8 -6.86 5.23 -6.86
CA GLU A 8 -6.80 6.34 -7.80
C GLU A 8 -7.22 7.67 -7.16
N SER A 9 -7.23 8.74 -7.94
CA SER A 9 -7.55 10.07 -7.41
C SER A 9 -8.96 10.17 -6.80
N SER A 10 -9.89 9.33 -7.24
CA SER A 10 -11.29 9.29 -6.77
C SER A 10 -11.47 8.52 -5.44
N LEU A 11 -10.38 7.99 -4.87
CA LEU A 11 -10.41 7.00 -3.79
C LEU A 11 -11.08 5.66 -4.23
N GLY A 12 -11.13 5.40 -5.53
CA GLY A 12 -11.53 4.11 -6.10
C GLY A 12 -10.41 3.09 -6.06
N LEU A 13 -10.80 1.82 -5.97
CA LEU A 13 -9.88 0.68 -6.07
C LEU A 13 -9.35 0.60 -7.50
N ASN A 14 -8.05 0.83 -7.66
CA ASN A 14 -7.35 0.74 -8.94
C ASN A 14 -5.94 0.21 -8.70
N VAL A 15 -5.69 -1.03 -9.11
CA VAL A 15 -4.40 -1.69 -8.92
C VAL A 15 -3.45 -1.29 -10.03
N HIS A 16 -2.36 -0.62 -9.67
CA HIS A 16 -1.31 -0.24 -10.60
C HIS A 16 0.07 -0.41 -9.97
N PHE A 17 1.07 -0.62 -10.83
CA PHE A 17 2.44 -0.91 -10.41
C PHE A 17 3.35 0.25 -10.77
N HIS A 18 4.15 0.67 -9.80
CA HIS A 18 5.29 1.53 -10.03
C HIS A 18 6.56 0.71 -9.90
N SER A 19 7.29 0.56 -11.00
CA SER A 19 8.54 -0.20 -11.03
C SER A 19 9.71 0.72 -11.33
N LEU A 20 10.65 0.79 -10.39
CA LEU A 20 11.90 1.54 -10.50
C LEU A 20 13.03 0.55 -10.73
N TYR A 21 13.73 0.70 -11.84
CA TYR A 21 14.88 -0.10 -12.22
C TYR A 21 16.13 0.78 -12.27
N LEU A 22 17.29 0.13 -12.12
CA LEU A 22 18.55 0.77 -12.46
C LEU A 22 18.61 0.97 -13.98
N ASP A 23 19.24 2.06 -14.40
CA ASP A 23 19.39 2.40 -15.82
C ASP A 23 20.59 1.67 -16.43
N GLY A 24 20.57 0.35 -16.29
CA GLY A 24 21.69 -0.54 -16.55
C GLY A 24 21.66 -1.78 -15.67
N VAL A 25 22.67 -2.61 -15.81
CA VAL A 25 22.81 -3.90 -15.13
C VAL A 25 24.16 -4.00 -14.46
N TYR A 26 24.22 -4.76 -13.36
CA TYR A 26 25.49 -5.18 -12.78
C TYR A 26 25.87 -6.54 -13.35
N VAL A 27 27.11 -6.67 -13.81
CA VAL A 27 27.66 -7.92 -14.35
C VAL A 27 28.88 -8.31 -13.53
N THR A 28 28.95 -9.59 -13.17
CA THR A 28 30.15 -10.20 -12.59
C THR A 28 30.87 -10.99 -13.69
N ARG A 29 32.16 -10.71 -13.90
CA ARG A 29 32.97 -11.42 -14.90
C ARG A 29 33.47 -12.77 -14.38
N SER A 30 33.56 -12.92 -13.06
CA SER A 30 33.85 -14.17 -12.37
C SER A 30 33.18 -14.18 -10.98
N ALA A 31 33.14 -15.33 -10.30
CA ALA A 31 32.53 -15.46 -8.97
C ALA A 31 33.23 -14.65 -7.87
N PHE A 32 34.48 -14.23 -8.11
CA PHE A 32 35.32 -13.51 -7.13
C PHE A 32 35.50 -12.03 -7.46
N GLU A 33 35.01 -11.57 -8.62
CA GLU A 33 35.13 -10.18 -9.03
C GLU A 33 33.95 -9.33 -8.57
N SER A 34 34.26 -8.10 -8.17
CA SER A 34 33.24 -7.10 -7.83
C SER A 34 32.33 -6.82 -9.02
N PRO A 35 31.00 -6.70 -8.82
CA PRO A 35 30.08 -6.40 -9.90
C PRO A 35 30.40 -5.05 -10.57
N VAL A 36 30.47 -5.04 -11.90
CA VAL A 36 30.67 -3.83 -12.71
C VAL A 36 29.33 -3.37 -13.27
N PHE A 37 29.02 -2.08 -13.14
CA PHE A 37 27.81 -1.49 -13.71
C PHE A 37 27.99 -1.22 -15.20
N LEU A 38 27.10 -1.79 -16.02
CA LEU A 38 26.99 -1.52 -17.44
C LEU A 38 25.71 -0.68 -17.67
N PRO A 39 25.83 0.57 -18.15
CA PRO A 39 24.66 1.41 -18.41
C PRO A 39 23.81 0.82 -19.53
N ALA A 40 22.49 1.01 -19.44
CA ALA A 40 21.59 0.64 -20.53
C ALA A 40 21.60 1.71 -21.63
N ASP A 41 21.31 1.27 -22.84
CA ASP A 41 21.02 2.16 -23.96
C ASP A 41 19.72 2.95 -23.70
N PRO A 42 19.56 4.14 -24.32
CA PRO A 42 18.33 4.91 -24.20
C PRO A 42 17.11 4.10 -24.63
N LEU A 43 16.09 4.07 -23.77
CA LEU A 43 14.84 3.37 -24.06
C LEU A 43 14.12 3.99 -25.27
N THR A 44 13.66 3.13 -26.17
CA THR A 44 12.88 3.51 -27.35
C THR A 44 11.38 3.28 -27.13
N SER A 45 10.54 4.01 -27.87
CA SER A 45 9.08 3.80 -27.82
C SER A 45 8.67 2.38 -28.24
N ALA A 46 9.39 1.79 -29.21
CA ALA A 46 9.14 0.42 -29.66
C ALA A 46 9.40 -0.62 -28.56
N GLU A 47 10.43 -0.42 -27.74
CA GLU A 47 10.68 -1.31 -26.59
C GLU A 47 9.59 -1.18 -25.53
N VAL A 48 9.08 0.04 -25.27
CA VAL A 48 7.96 0.26 -24.34
C VAL A 48 6.71 -0.44 -24.85
N GLU A 49 6.41 -0.33 -26.14
CA GLU A 49 5.27 -1.00 -26.78
C GLU A 49 5.38 -2.53 -26.70
N ARG A 50 6.57 -3.07 -26.95
CA ARG A 50 6.83 -4.50 -26.79
C ARG A 50 6.62 -4.97 -25.35
N VAL A 51 7.15 -4.24 -24.37
CA VAL A 51 6.98 -4.58 -22.94
C VAL A 51 5.51 -4.48 -22.52
N HIS A 52 4.77 -3.50 -23.03
CA HIS A 52 3.34 -3.37 -22.82
C HIS A 52 2.58 -4.61 -23.33
N GLY A 53 2.82 -5.02 -24.57
CA GLY A 53 2.23 -6.24 -25.13
C GLY A 53 2.62 -7.52 -24.38
N ASP A 54 3.90 -7.67 -24.03
CA ASP A 54 4.41 -8.81 -23.24
C ASP A 54 3.74 -8.90 -21.87
N ALA A 55 3.53 -7.75 -21.21
CA ALA A 55 2.85 -7.68 -19.91
C ALA A 55 1.39 -8.13 -20.02
N ILE A 56 0.64 -7.64 -21.02
CA ILE A 56 -0.75 -8.07 -21.27
C ILE A 56 -0.82 -9.57 -21.54
N ALA A 57 0.08 -10.10 -22.38
CA ALA A 57 0.14 -11.52 -22.69
C ALA A 57 0.46 -12.37 -21.44
N ARG A 58 1.34 -11.89 -20.55
CA ARG A 58 1.63 -12.53 -19.27
C ARG A 58 0.43 -12.51 -18.33
N ILE A 59 -0.24 -11.37 -18.19
CA ILE A 59 -1.44 -11.25 -17.35
C ILE A 59 -2.50 -12.25 -17.81
N ARG A 60 -2.78 -12.34 -19.11
CA ARG A 60 -3.71 -13.35 -19.66
C ARG A 60 -3.32 -14.78 -19.30
N ARG A 61 -2.04 -15.12 -19.43
CA ARG A 61 -1.57 -16.47 -19.08
C ARG A 61 -1.76 -16.76 -17.60
N VAL A 62 -1.52 -15.78 -16.73
CA VAL A 62 -1.77 -15.92 -15.29
C VAL A 62 -3.27 -16.11 -15.02
N LEU A 63 -4.14 -15.30 -15.62
CA LEU A 63 -5.60 -15.44 -15.45
C LEU A 63 -6.08 -16.84 -15.88
N LYS A 64 -5.70 -17.29 -17.07
CA LYS A 64 -6.04 -18.64 -17.56
C LYS A 64 -5.49 -19.76 -16.66
N ARG A 65 -4.29 -19.59 -16.11
CA ARG A 65 -3.71 -20.56 -15.15
C ARG A 65 -4.55 -20.72 -13.89
N PHE A 66 -5.26 -19.66 -13.48
CA PHE A 66 -6.16 -19.67 -12.34
C PHE A 66 -7.63 -19.90 -12.74
N SER A 67 -7.87 -20.44 -13.94
CA SER A 67 -9.23 -20.69 -14.46
C SER A 67 -10.12 -19.45 -14.51
N LEU A 68 -9.54 -18.26 -14.66
CA LEU A 68 -10.27 -17.02 -14.86
C LEU A 68 -10.32 -16.69 -16.36
N ASP A 69 -11.51 -16.45 -16.90
CA ASP A 69 -11.67 -15.98 -18.27
C ASP A 69 -11.25 -14.51 -18.40
N PRO A 70 -10.18 -14.20 -19.15
CA PRO A 70 -9.78 -12.82 -19.37
C PRO A 70 -10.87 -11.98 -20.06
N ILE A 71 -11.68 -12.58 -20.93
CA ILE A 71 -12.69 -11.85 -21.71
C ILE A 71 -13.88 -11.47 -20.82
N ALA A 72 -14.38 -12.40 -20.00
CA ALA A 72 -15.37 -12.10 -18.97
C ALA A 72 -14.89 -11.02 -17.97
N LEU A 73 -13.58 -10.95 -17.71
CA LEU A 73 -12.96 -9.90 -16.90
C LEU A 73 -12.72 -8.57 -17.64
N GLY A 74 -13.21 -8.44 -18.88
CA GLY A 74 -13.15 -7.21 -19.66
C GLY A 74 -11.82 -6.96 -20.38
N MET A 75 -10.94 -7.96 -20.51
CA MET A 75 -9.80 -7.83 -21.43
C MET A 75 -10.29 -7.89 -22.88
N PRO A 76 -9.70 -7.08 -23.78
CA PRO A 76 -10.09 -7.06 -25.18
C PRO A 76 -9.86 -8.40 -25.88
N LEU A 77 -10.50 -8.63 -27.02
CA LEU A 77 -10.26 -9.83 -27.82
C LEU A 77 -8.90 -9.73 -28.52
N ARG A 78 -8.22 -10.86 -28.72
CA ARG A 78 -7.08 -10.89 -29.64
C ARG A 78 -7.57 -10.77 -31.07
N LYS A 79 -6.69 -10.31 -31.94
CA LYS A 79 -6.92 -10.34 -33.39
C LYS A 79 -7.08 -11.81 -33.83
N GLY A 80 -8.31 -12.22 -34.15
CA GLY A 80 -8.66 -13.59 -34.53
C GLY A 80 -9.40 -14.41 -33.46
N ASP A 81 -9.67 -13.86 -32.27
CA ASP A 81 -10.59 -14.50 -31.31
C ASP A 81 -12.04 -14.29 -31.78
N ASP A 82 -12.87 -15.33 -31.71
CA ASP A 82 -14.31 -15.20 -31.97
C ASP A 82 -14.94 -14.23 -30.96
N ARG A 83 -15.86 -13.38 -31.43
CA ARG A 83 -16.63 -12.52 -30.54
C ARG A 83 -17.44 -13.42 -29.59
N PRO A 84 -17.40 -13.21 -28.27
CA PRO A 84 -18.30 -13.89 -27.36
C PRO A 84 -19.72 -13.64 -27.84
N TRP A 85 -20.45 -14.71 -28.10
CA TRP A 85 -21.89 -14.67 -28.17
C TRP A 85 -22.40 -14.17 -26.81
N GLU A 86 -23.50 -13.40 -26.87
CA GLU A 86 -24.16 -12.66 -25.80
C GLU A 86 -23.80 -13.05 -24.36
N TYR A 87 -23.46 -12.03 -23.54
CA TYR A 87 -23.27 -12.07 -22.09
C TYR A 87 -23.94 -13.29 -21.42
N ALA A 88 -23.22 -14.42 -21.39
CA ALA A 88 -23.58 -15.50 -20.51
C ALA A 88 -23.30 -14.99 -19.10
N ASP A 89 -24.35 -14.95 -18.29
CA ASP A 89 -24.34 -14.52 -16.91
C ASP A 89 -23.20 -15.23 -16.17
N ALA A 90 -22.12 -14.50 -15.88
CA ALA A 90 -20.90 -15.01 -15.25
C ALA A 90 -21.11 -15.29 -13.74
N GLY A 91 -22.31 -15.75 -13.37
CA GLY A 91 -22.69 -16.15 -12.02
C GLY A 91 -22.27 -17.58 -11.66
N ALA A 92 -21.86 -18.41 -12.63
CA ALA A 92 -21.54 -19.82 -12.39
C ALA A 92 -20.04 -20.11 -12.16
N ASP A 93 -19.13 -19.19 -12.53
CA ASP A 93 -17.71 -19.33 -12.27
C ASP A 93 -17.34 -18.59 -10.98
N GLU A 94 -17.56 -19.26 -9.84
CA GLU A 94 -17.06 -18.80 -8.54
C GLU A 94 -15.54 -18.59 -8.62
N GLN A 95 -15.12 -17.32 -8.48
CA GLN A 95 -13.76 -16.85 -8.74
C GLN A 95 -12.75 -17.43 -7.72
N PRO A 96 -11.88 -18.39 -8.10
CA PRO A 96 -10.98 -19.05 -7.14
C PRO A 96 -9.85 -18.12 -6.64
N LEU A 97 -9.60 -16.99 -7.30
CA LEU A 97 -8.56 -16.04 -6.93
C LEU A 97 -8.96 -15.09 -5.79
N LEU A 98 -10.25 -15.09 -5.40
CA LEU A 98 -10.76 -14.35 -4.24
C LEU A 98 -10.86 -15.22 -2.99
N ASP A 99 -10.49 -16.50 -3.07
CA ASP A 99 -10.68 -17.47 -2.02
C ASP A 99 -9.37 -17.82 -1.30
N PHE A 100 -9.00 -16.98 -0.33
CA PHE A 100 -8.04 -17.35 0.70
C PHE A 100 -8.58 -16.90 2.07
N GLY A 101 -9.41 -17.76 2.67
CA GLY A 101 -9.70 -17.79 4.11
C GLY A 101 -10.91 -16.96 4.56
N ASP A 102 -11.89 -17.65 5.19
CA ASP A 102 -13.06 -17.14 5.92
C ASP A 102 -14.08 -16.22 5.19
N ALA A 103 -13.87 -15.88 3.92
CA ALA A 103 -14.84 -15.05 3.17
C ALA A 103 -16.02 -15.83 2.57
N ARG A 104 -16.05 -17.16 2.71
CA ARG A 104 -17.06 -18.04 2.09
C ARG A 104 -18.47 -17.92 2.67
N GLU A 105 -18.65 -17.35 3.86
CA GLU A 105 -19.98 -17.29 4.48
C GLU A 105 -20.62 -15.90 4.52
N ASN A 106 -19.93 -14.84 4.11
CA ASN A 106 -20.50 -13.49 3.94
C ASN A 106 -19.55 -12.63 3.07
N ALA A 107 -19.80 -12.50 1.77
CA ALA A 107 -18.91 -11.88 0.76
C ALA A 107 -18.75 -10.34 0.87
N PHE A 108 -18.47 -9.83 2.06
CA PHE A 108 -18.37 -8.39 2.35
C PHE A 108 -17.27 -7.70 1.54
N PHE A 109 -16.05 -8.24 1.52
CA PHE A 109 -14.91 -7.61 0.85
C PHE A 109 -14.93 -7.69 -0.69
N PRO A 110 -15.30 -8.82 -1.33
CA PRO A 110 -15.46 -8.87 -2.78
C PRO A 110 -16.47 -7.86 -3.32
N ALA A 111 -17.68 -7.80 -2.75
CA ALA A 111 -18.72 -6.86 -3.15
C ALA A 111 -18.27 -5.40 -2.95
N LEU A 112 -17.60 -5.12 -1.84
CA LEU A 112 -17.02 -3.81 -1.55
C LEU A 112 -15.98 -3.38 -2.59
N LYS A 113 -15.08 -4.28 -2.96
CA LYS A 113 -14.06 -4.02 -3.98
C LYS A 113 -14.71 -3.77 -5.35
N ALA A 114 -15.70 -4.57 -5.73
CA ALA A 114 -16.44 -4.39 -6.97
C ALA A 114 -17.17 -3.02 -7.03
N ALA A 115 -17.85 -2.64 -5.94
CA ALA A 115 -18.49 -1.33 -5.81
C ALA A 115 -17.46 -0.19 -5.89
N SER A 116 -16.30 -0.33 -5.25
CA SER A 116 -15.24 0.68 -5.28
C SER A 116 -14.65 0.90 -6.68
N VAL A 117 -14.45 -0.16 -7.46
CA VAL A 117 -13.99 -0.09 -8.86
C VAL A 117 -14.99 0.68 -9.73
N LYS A 118 -16.29 0.42 -9.53
CA LYS A 118 -17.37 1.06 -10.31
C LYS A 118 -17.81 2.42 -9.75
N SER A 119 -17.19 2.90 -8.66
CA SER A 119 -17.61 4.09 -7.92
C SER A 119 -19.10 4.08 -7.51
N LEU A 120 -19.56 2.92 -7.05
CA LEU A 120 -20.92 2.69 -6.56
C LEU A 120 -20.96 2.69 -5.02
N VAL A 121 -22.14 2.96 -4.47
CA VAL A 121 -22.42 2.79 -3.05
C VAL A 121 -22.36 1.28 -2.72
N PRO A 122 -21.55 0.87 -1.74
CA PRO A 122 -21.31 -0.55 -1.49
C PRO A 122 -22.44 -1.26 -0.73
N PHE A 123 -23.14 -0.57 0.19
CA PHE A 123 -24.13 -1.18 1.09
C PHE A 123 -25.30 -0.23 1.40
N GLY A 124 -26.38 -0.79 1.96
CA GLY A 124 -27.55 -0.03 2.42
C GLY A 124 -28.61 0.19 1.33
N ALA A 125 -29.57 1.05 1.59
CA ALA A 125 -30.70 1.32 0.68
C ALA A 125 -30.26 1.87 -0.69
N GLY A 126 -29.08 2.48 -0.76
CA GLY A 126 -28.48 2.98 -2.01
C GLY A 126 -27.50 2.01 -2.68
N ALA A 127 -27.35 0.77 -2.20
CA ALA A 127 -26.36 -0.16 -2.74
C ALA A 127 -26.50 -0.32 -4.28
N GLY A 128 -25.37 -0.24 -4.98
CA GLY A 128 -25.33 -0.30 -6.44
C GLY A 128 -25.63 1.02 -7.16
N GLN A 129 -26.09 2.07 -6.45
CA GLN A 129 -26.25 3.40 -7.04
C GLN A 129 -24.90 4.10 -7.21
N PRO A 130 -24.73 4.96 -8.23
CA PRO A 130 -23.54 5.78 -8.38
C PRO A 130 -23.34 6.72 -7.19
N LEU A 131 -22.09 6.88 -6.74
CA LEU A 131 -21.77 7.88 -5.72
C LEU A 131 -22.09 9.29 -6.20
N LYS A 132 -22.54 10.14 -5.26
CA LYS A 132 -22.90 11.52 -5.56
C LYS A 132 -21.66 12.31 -5.99
N ARG A 133 -21.68 12.85 -7.20
CA ARG A 133 -20.59 13.63 -7.77
C ARG A 133 -20.75 15.11 -7.44
N LEU A 134 -19.62 15.77 -7.16
CA LEU A 134 -19.51 17.22 -7.17
C LEU A 134 -19.17 17.62 -8.60
N ILE A 135 -20.14 18.15 -9.33
CA ILE A 135 -19.97 18.60 -10.71
C ILE A 135 -19.87 20.13 -10.70
N ASP A 136 -18.92 20.63 -11.46
CA ASP A 136 -18.73 22.05 -11.74
C ASP A 136 -19.12 22.30 -13.22
N PRO A 137 -20.29 22.90 -13.48
CA PRO A 137 -20.79 23.09 -14.84
C PRO A 137 -19.85 23.92 -15.72
N ASP A 138 -19.19 24.92 -15.13
CA ASP A 138 -18.29 25.82 -15.86
C ASP A 138 -17.03 25.09 -16.33
N LEU A 139 -16.52 24.16 -15.53
CA LEU A 139 -15.42 23.29 -15.95
C LEU A 139 -15.84 22.37 -17.10
N GLY A 140 -17.04 21.80 -17.04
CA GLY A 140 -17.58 20.96 -18.12
C GLY A 140 -17.70 21.73 -19.44
N LEU A 141 -18.25 22.94 -19.38
CA LEU A 141 -18.36 23.84 -20.54
C LEU A 141 -16.99 24.29 -21.06
N ALA A 142 -16.02 24.56 -20.18
CA ALA A 142 -14.66 24.90 -20.57
C ALA A 142 -13.96 23.74 -21.31
N PHE A 143 -14.16 22.49 -20.87
CA PHE A 143 -13.62 21.33 -21.59
C PHE A 143 -14.27 21.17 -22.97
N GLN A 144 -15.59 21.36 -23.09
CA GLN A 144 -16.31 21.26 -24.36
C GLN A 144 -15.91 22.36 -25.34
N SER A 145 -15.74 23.60 -24.87
CA SER A 145 -15.33 24.74 -25.70
C SER A 145 -13.85 24.70 -26.10
N SER A 146 -13.00 24.04 -25.31
CA SER A 146 -11.54 23.98 -25.57
C SER A 146 -11.12 23.10 -26.76
N GLY A 147 -12.03 22.42 -27.45
CA GLY A 147 -11.72 21.71 -28.71
C GLY A 147 -10.66 20.61 -28.57
N TRP A 148 -10.51 19.98 -27.39
CA TRP A 148 -9.51 18.93 -27.10
C TRP A 148 -9.82 17.56 -27.78
N GLY A 149 -10.29 17.59 -29.02
CA GLY A 149 -10.18 16.51 -29.99
C GLY A 149 -9.62 17.13 -31.29
N SER A 150 -8.58 16.64 -31.94
CA SER A 150 -7.95 15.33 -31.87
C SER A 150 -6.60 15.41 -32.59
N GLN A 151 -5.52 15.53 -31.82
CA GLN A 151 -4.31 14.75 -32.08
C GLN A 151 -3.64 14.53 -30.72
N TYR A 152 -4.16 13.56 -29.96
CA TYR A 152 -3.46 13.09 -28.77
C TYR A 152 -2.19 12.40 -29.25
N VAL A 153 -1.10 13.16 -29.34
CA VAL A 153 0.22 12.59 -29.50
C VAL A 153 0.61 12.09 -28.11
N PRO A 154 0.62 10.77 -27.86
CA PRO A 154 1.07 10.26 -26.58
C PRO A 154 2.47 10.82 -26.32
N PRO A 155 2.76 11.30 -25.10
CA PRO A 155 4.11 11.71 -24.74
C PRO A 155 5.11 10.59 -25.07
N PRO A 156 6.38 10.90 -25.39
CA PRO A 156 7.37 9.87 -25.66
C PRO A 156 7.41 8.87 -24.50
N LEU A 157 7.58 7.58 -24.82
CA LEU A 157 7.60 6.46 -23.86
C LEU A 157 6.29 6.24 -23.09
N VAL A 158 5.15 6.62 -23.67
CA VAL A 158 3.81 6.31 -23.17
C VAL A 158 3.07 5.46 -24.20
N VAL A 159 2.53 4.34 -23.75
CA VAL A 159 1.68 3.44 -24.55
C VAL A 159 0.37 3.25 -23.82
N ASN A 160 -0.73 3.52 -24.51
CA ASN A 160 -2.09 3.28 -24.04
C ASN A 160 -2.82 2.42 -25.07
N ALA A 161 -3.00 1.15 -24.77
CA ALA A 161 -3.69 0.20 -25.65
C ALA A 161 -4.34 -0.89 -24.81
N ASP A 162 -5.43 -1.47 -25.31
CA ASP A 162 -6.12 -2.62 -24.71
C ASP A 162 -6.61 -2.42 -23.26
N GLY A 163 -6.87 -1.17 -22.85
CA GLY A 163 -7.24 -0.83 -21.47
C GLY A 163 -6.05 -0.77 -20.50
N PHE A 164 -4.82 -0.96 -20.98
CA PHE A 164 -3.60 -0.86 -20.19
C PHE A 164 -2.81 0.39 -20.57
N SER A 165 -2.28 1.07 -19.55
CA SER A 165 -1.34 2.19 -19.73
C SER A 165 0.04 1.81 -19.19
N LEU A 166 1.07 2.01 -20.01
CA LEU A 166 2.47 1.91 -19.60
C LEU A 166 3.16 3.24 -19.88
N ARG A 167 3.78 3.80 -18.85
CA ARG A 167 4.60 5.00 -18.95
C ARG A 167 5.98 4.72 -18.40
N ALA A 168 6.99 4.86 -19.25
CA ALA A 168 8.38 4.84 -18.82
C ALA A 168 8.91 6.28 -18.65
N LEU A 169 9.83 6.43 -17.71
CA LEU A 169 10.50 7.70 -17.41
C LEU A 169 11.93 7.40 -17.00
N ILE A 170 12.89 8.04 -17.66
CA ILE A 170 14.31 7.94 -17.33
C ILE A 170 14.71 9.22 -16.59
N ARG A 171 15.41 9.05 -15.45
CA ARG A 171 15.98 10.16 -14.66
C ARG A 171 17.44 9.83 -14.34
N LYS A 172 18.38 10.53 -14.97
CA LYS A 172 19.83 10.39 -14.73
C LYS A 172 20.34 11.53 -13.84
N GLY A 173 21.19 11.20 -12.86
CA GLY A 173 22.08 12.16 -12.17
C GLY A 173 21.47 13.19 -11.22
N GLN A 174 20.15 13.43 -11.22
CA GLN A 174 19.54 14.47 -10.38
C GLN A 174 18.87 13.90 -9.13
N ARG A 175 19.59 13.94 -7.99
CA ARG A 175 19.13 13.38 -6.70
C ARG A 175 17.76 13.91 -6.28
N ALA A 176 17.51 15.21 -6.44
CA ALA A 176 16.22 15.82 -6.10
C ALA A 176 15.06 15.26 -6.94
N GLN A 177 15.29 14.97 -8.22
CA GLN A 177 14.27 14.36 -9.09
C GLN A 177 14.03 12.89 -8.75
N LEU A 178 15.10 12.16 -8.41
CA LEU A 178 15.00 10.77 -7.95
C LEU A 178 14.26 10.68 -6.61
N GLU A 179 14.53 11.60 -5.69
CA GLU A 179 13.80 11.67 -4.43
C GLU A 179 12.31 11.94 -4.65
N LYS A 180 11.98 12.91 -5.52
CA LYS A 180 10.59 13.20 -5.91
C LYS A 180 9.90 11.97 -6.51
N LEU A 181 10.62 11.18 -7.30
CA LEU A 181 10.12 9.94 -7.88
C LEU A 181 9.88 8.88 -6.79
N CYS A 182 10.84 8.66 -5.88
CA CYS A 182 10.66 7.74 -4.76
C CYS A 182 9.46 8.13 -3.89
N ARG A 183 9.32 9.41 -3.53
CA ARG A 183 8.15 9.92 -2.78
C ARG A 183 6.84 9.69 -3.52
N TYR A 184 6.84 9.84 -4.84
CA TYR A 184 5.66 9.58 -5.68
C TYR A 184 5.28 8.09 -5.69
N VAL A 185 6.27 7.20 -5.79
CA VAL A 185 6.08 5.76 -5.77
C VAL A 185 5.55 5.27 -4.42
N THR A 186 6.01 5.87 -3.32
CA THR A 186 5.60 5.50 -1.96
C THR A 186 4.52 6.42 -1.37
N ARG A 187 3.80 7.16 -2.22
CA ARG A 187 2.81 8.14 -1.75
C ARG A 187 1.65 7.44 -1.00
N PRO A 188 1.10 8.06 0.06
CA PRO A 188 -0.11 7.55 0.70
C PRO A 188 -1.33 7.70 -0.23
N ALA A 189 -2.36 6.88 0.04
CA ALA A 189 -3.63 6.96 -0.67
C ALA A 189 -4.38 8.28 -0.39
N ILE A 190 -4.26 8.76 0.84
CA ILE A 190 -5.03 9.88 1.38
C ILE A 190 -4.20 11.17 1.31
N SER A 191 -4.85 12.28 0.95
CA SER A 191 -4.33 13.63 1.19
C SER A 191 -5.38 14.39 1.98
N LEU A 192 -4.98 15.01 3.09
CA LEU A 192 -5.86 15.84 3.91
C LEU A 192 -6.35 17.08 3.15
N GLU A 193 -5.57 17.59 2.20
CA GLU A 193 -5.98 18.71 1.34
C GLU A 193 -7.20 18.38 0.45
N ARG A 194 -7.48 17.09 0.23
CA ARG A 194 -8.59 16.62 -0.61
C ARG A 194 -9.79 16.14 0.20
N PHE A 195 -9.68 16.11 1.52
CA PHE A 195 -10.68 15.57 2.44
C PHE A 195 -11.28 16.71 3.25
N ASP A 196 -12.60 16.80 3.27
CA ASP A 196 -13.30 17.74 4.13
C ASP A 196 -14.63 17.16 4.63
N VAL A 197 -14.96 17.43 5.90
CA VAL A 197 -16.21 17.01 6.54
C VAL A 197 -17.16 18.20 6.51
N ARG A 198 -18.24 18.04 5.75
CA ARG A 198 -19.21 19.10 5.51
C ARG A 198 -20.09 19.33 6.75
N PRO A 199 -20.76 20.50 6.86
CA PRO A 199 -21.68 20.78 7.96
C PRO A 199 -22.88 19.84 8.05
N ASP A 200 -23.25 19.21 6.93
CA ASP A 200 -24.31 18.20 6.83
C ASP A 200 -23.88 16.80 7.34
N GLY A 201 -22.65 16.68 7.85
CA GLY A 201 -22.07 15.41 8.32
C GLY A 201 -21.59 14.48 7.20
N MET A 202 -21.68 14.91 5.93
CA MET A 202 -21.18 14.16 4.79
C MET A 202 -19.68 14.41 4.58
N VAL A 203 -19.02 13.42 3.98
CA VAL A 203 -17.62 13.52 3.59
C VAL A 203 -17.55 14.00 2.15
N SER A 204 -16.76 15.05 1.90
CA SER A 204 -16.37 15.47 0.56
C SER A 204 -14.94 15.05 0.24
N TRP A 205 -14.77 14.52 -0.96
CA TRP A 205 -13.47 14.09 -1.47
C TRP A 205 -13.20 14.73 -2.84
N LEU A 206 -12.19 15.60 -2.90
CA LEU A 206 -11.83 16.31 -4.12
C LEU A 206 -10.84 15.52 -4.98
N LEU A 207 -11.01 15.61 -6.29
CA LEU A 207 -10.08 15.03 -7.26
C LEU A 207 -8.85 15.93 -7.42
N ARG A 208 -7.69 15.30 -7.64
CA ARG A 208 -6.46 16.02 -7.98
C ARG A 208 -6.60 16.82 -9.28
N LYS A 209 -7.35 16.27 -10.23
CA LYS A 209 -7.71 16.91 -11.50
C LYS A 209 -9.18 16.64 -11.75
N ALA A 210 -9.94 17.68 -12.06
CA ALA A 210 -11.31 17.53 -12.51
C ALA A 210 -11.35 16.66 -13.77
N TRP A 211 -12.40 15.85 -13.86
CA TRP A 211 -12.69 15.07 -15.05
C TRP A 211 -13.25 15.94 -16.16
N ARG A 212 -13.25 15.41 -17.39
CA ARG A 212 -13.74 16.13 -18.58
C ARG A 212 -15.24 16.47 -18.51
N ASP A 213 -15.98 15.71 -17.71
CA ASP A 213 -17.42 15.93 -17.46
C ASP A 213 -17.68 17.02 -16.40
N GLY A 214 -16.63 17.71 -15.92
CA GLY A 214 -16.74 18.71 -14.87
C GLY A 214 -16.80 18.12 -13.45
N THR A 215 -16.71 16.80 -13.29
CA THR A 215 -16.64 16.18 -11.95
C THR A 215 -15.34 16.61 -11.26
N LYS A 216 -15.47 17.34 -10.15
CA LYS A 216 -14.35 17.79 -9.30
C LYS A 216 -14.17 16.98 -8.02
N GLY A 217 -15.16 16.16 -7.66
CA GLY A 217 -15.09 15.37 -6.42
C GLY A 217 -16.31 14.48 -6.22
N PHE A 218 -16.36 13.85 -5.05
CA PHE A 218 -17.46 13.00 -4.60
C PHE A 218 -17.95 13.46 -3.23
N VAL A 219 -19.25 13.35 -2.98
CA VAL A 219 -19.85 13.45 -1.65
C VAL A 219 -20.37 12.08 -1.27
N MET A 220 -20.08 11.66 -0.05
CA MET A 220 -20.46 10.34 0.44
C MET A 220 -20.72 10.38 1.94
N THR A 221 -21.46 9.41 2.44
CA THR A 221 -21.63 9.25 3.90
C THR A 221 -20.31 8.82 4.54
N PRO A 222 -20.12 9.04 5.85
CA PRO A 222 -18.93 8.55 6.56
C PRO A 222 -18.71 7.03 6.40
N HIS A 223 -19.80 6.25 6.36
CA HIS A 223 -19.74 4.80 6.18
C HIS A 223 -19.30 4.41 4.76
N GLU A 224 -19.80 5.11 3.73
CA GLU A 224 -19.34 4.92 2.34
C GLU A 224 -17.86 5.27 2.18
N PHE A 225 -17.40 6.34 2.84
CA PHE A 225 -15.99 6.71 2.87
C PHE A 225 -15.12 5.61 3.51
N MET A 226 -15.51 5.13 4.69
CA MET A 226 -14.82 4.05 5.38
C MET A 226 -14.82 2.74 4.56
N ALA A 227 -15.92 2.46 3.88
CA ALA A 227 -16.03 1.32 2.98
C ALA A 227 -15.04 1.45 1.81
N ARG A 228 -14.95 2.62 1.16
CA ARG A 228 -13.92 2.85 0.13
C ARG A 228 -12.52 2.64 0.68
N LEU A 229 -12.20 3.17 1.85
CA LEU A 229 -10.88 2.96 2.48
C LEU A 229 -10.60 1.47 2.75
N ALA A 230 -11.58 0.72 3.23
CA ALA A 230 -11.46 -0.71 3.45
C ALA A 230 -11.24 -1.48 2.13
N ALA A 231 -11.81 -1.02 1.01
CA ALA A 231 -11.56 -1.62 -0.31
C ALA A 231 -10.10 -1.47 -0.77
N LEU A 232 -9.43 -0.39 -0.35
CA LEU A 232 -8.04 -0.09 -0.72
C LEU A 232 -7.02 -0.86 0.13
N ALA A 233 -7.44 -1.40 1.28
CA ALA A 233 -6.56 -2.13 2.17
C ALA A 233 -5.98 -3.36 1.44
N PRO A 234 -4.65 -3.53 1.42
CA PRO A 234 -4.04 -4.72 0.86
C PRO A 234 -4.41 -5.94 1.71
N HIS A 235 -4.32 -7.14 1.13
CA HIS A 235 -4.53 -8.34 1.92
C HIS A 235 -3.42 -8.49 2.97
N PRO A 236 -3.73 -9.14 4.11
CA PRO A 236 -2.71 -9.45 5.11
C PRO A 236 -1.53 -10.16 4.46
N ARG A 237 -0.31 -9.80 4.91
CA ARG A 237 0.97 -10.41 4.48
C ARG A 237 1.36 -10.16 3.01
N GLU A 238 0.65 -9.32 2.27
CA GLU A 238 1.08 -8.93 0.93
C GLU A 238 2.16 -7.84 0.95
N HIS A 239 3.32 -8.16 0.40
CA HIS A 239 4.40 -7.18 0.20
C HIS A 239 3.98 -6.11 -0.82
N GLN A 240 3.68 -4.89 -0.34
CA GLN A 240 3.40 -3.74 -1.21
C GLN A 240 4.67 -3.18 -1.86
N LEU A 241 5.84 -3.49 -1.30
CA LEU A 241 7.14 -3.04 -1.75
C LEU A 241 8.08 -4.24 -1.89
N THR A 242 8.58 -4.46 -3.10
CA THR A 242 9.57 -5.51 -3.37
C THR A 242 10.81 -4.91 -4.02
N TYR A 243 11.99 -5.37 -3.59
CA TYR A 243 13.25 -5.02 -4.23
C TYR A 243 13.70 -6.22 -5.07
N GLN A 244 14.31 -5.92 -6.22
CA GLN A 244 14.65 -6.91 -7.24
C GLN A 244 16.13 -6.79 -7.61
N GLY A 245 16.69 -7.90 -8.10
CA GLY A 245 18.09 -7.97 -8.54
C GLY A 245 19.07 -7.71 -7.40
N VAL A 246 20.19 -7.05 -7.73
CA VAL A 246 21.30 -6.80 -6.79
C VAL A 246 20.90 -5.96 -5.56
N LEU A 247 19.80 -5.21 -5.64
CA LEU A 247 19.30 -4.37 -4.56
C LEU A 247 18.35 -5.12 -3.60
N ALA A 248 17.95 -6.36 -3.93
CA ALA A 248 17.07 -7.16 -3.10
C ALA A 248 17.74 -7.49 -1.74
N PRO A 249 17.01 -7.46 -0.60
CA PRO A 249 17.57 -7.72 0.73
C PRO A 249 18.36 -9.03 0.85
N ALA A 250 17.95 -10.07 0.13
CA ALA A 250 18.58 -11.39 0.14
C ALA A 250 19.66 -11.57 -0.95
N SER A 251 19.97 -10.53 -1.73
CA SER A 251 21.02 -10.60 -2.75
C SER A 251 22.40 -10.65 -2.10
N SER A 252 23.18 -11.68 -2.42
CA SER A 252 24.58 -11.81 -1.98
C SER A 252 25.46 -10.66 -2.46
N LEU A 253 25.11 -10.04 -3.60
CA LEU A 253 25.84 -8.92 -4.19
C LEU A 253 25.45 -7.56 -3.59
N ARG A 254 24.44 -7.51 -2.72
CA ARG A 254 23.91 -6.24 -2.19
C ARG A 254 24.96 -5.47 -1.41
N ASP A 255 25.78 -6.14 -0.61
CA ASP A 255 26.80 -5.48 0.22
C ASP A 255 27.97 -4.91 -0.59
N LEU A 256 28.14 -5.39 -1.84
CA LEU A 256 29.15 -4.89 -2.77
C LEU A 256 28.64 -3.68 -3.57
N VAL A 257 27.32 -3.57 -3.78
CA VAL A 257 26.68 -2.55 -4.62
C VAL A 257 26.07 -1.41 -3.81
N ALA A 258 25.37 -1.74 -2.72
CA ALA A 258 24.68 -0.75 -1.90
C ALA A 258 25.69 -0.01 -1.01
N PRO A 259 25.70 1.33 -1.01
CA PRO A 259 26.58 2.09 -0.14
C PRO A 259 26.27 1.74 1.32
N ARG A 260 27.30 1.36 2.08
CA ARG A 260 27.16 1.12 3.52
C ARG A 260 26.76 2.42 4.19
N PRO A 261 25.73 2.43 5.06
CA PRO A 261 25.38 3.63 5.80
C PRO A 261 26.59 4.02 6.66
N VAL A 262 27.19 5.16 6.35
CA VAL A 262 28.17 5.77 7.23
C VAL A 262 27.39 6.18 8.48
N VAL A 263 27.49 5.38 9.54
CA VAL A 263 27.00 5.77 10.86
C VAL A 263 27.81 6.99 11.27
N ARG A 264 27.29 8.18 10.98
CA ARG A 264 27.76 9.41 11.60
C ARG A 264 27.47 9.25 13.09
N LYS A 265 28.49 8.91 13.87
CA LYS A 265 28.44 9.13 15.31
C LYS A 265 28.28 10.64 15.47
N GLU A 266 27.08 11.11 15.80
CA GLU A 266 26.95 12.45 16.35
C GLU A 266 27.84 12.51 17.60
N PRO A 267 28.65 13.57 17.77
CA PRO A 267 29.38 13.76 19.01
C PRO A 267 28.35 13.87 20.14
N LYS A 268 28.41 12.96 21.12
CA LYS A 268 27.74 13.19 22.41
C LYS A 268 28.41 14.44 23.00
N GLU A 269 27.69 15.55 23.06
CA GLU A 269 28.04 16.63 23.98
C GLU A 269 28.05 16.02 25.40
N VAL A 270 29.19 16.17 26.06
CA VAL A 270 29.43 15.64 27.40
C VAL A 270 28.90 16.70 28.36
N ASP A 271 27.64 16.57 28.76
CA ASP A 271 27.16 17.24 29.97
C ASP A 271 27.72 16.49 31.18
N VAL A 272 28.60 17.18 31.90
CA VAL A 272 29.19 16.73 33.16
C VAL A 272 28.15 16.91 34.27
N ALA A 273 28.04 15.88 35.11
CA ALA A 273 27.32 15.79 36.40
C ALA A 273 25.84 15.40 36.38
N ASP A 274 25.57 14.09 36.58
CA ASP A 274 25.04 13.61 37.86
C ASP A 274 25.38 12.10 37.98
N GLU A 275 26.50 11.81 38.65
CA GLU A 275 26.92 10.44 38.97
C GLU A 275 26.06 9.91 40.12
N ASP A 276 24.97 9.18 39.82
CA ASP A 276 24.47 8.10 40.72
C ASP A 276 23.32 7.22 40.18
N ALA A 277 22.96 7.29 38.89
CA ALA A 277 21.94 6.42 38.30
C ALA A 277 22.45 5.41 37.25
N ALA A 278 23.77 5.31 37.06
CA ALA A 278 24.39 4.61 35.92
C ALA A 278 24.81 3.15 36.22
N LYS A 279 24.00 2.38 36.96
CA LYS A 279 24.16 0.91 37.05
C LYS A 279 22.85 0.19 36.72
N SER A 280 22.45 0.20 35.45
CA SER A 280 21.64 -0.88 34.82
C SER A 280 21.22 -0.66 33.36
N ALA A 281 21.52 0.50 32.74
CA ALA A 281 21.23 0.69 31.32
C ALA A 281 22.48 0.38 30.48
N GLY A 282 22.76 -0.91 30.24
CA GLY A 282 23.74 -1.31 29.22
C GLY A 282 23.36 -0.68 27.88
N GLU A 283 24.32 0.01 27.25
CA GLU A 283 24.18 0.54 25.90
C GLU A 283 23.72 -0.58 24.95
N PRO A 284 22.72 -0.36 24.09
CA PRO A 284 22.28 -1.39 23.16
C PRO A 284 23.44 -1.72 22.21
N SER A 285 23.88 -2.98 22.24
CA SER A 285 24.82 -3.54 21.27
C SER A 285 24.38 -3.21 19.84
N LYS A 286 25.35 -2.82 19.01
CA LYS A 286 25.16 -2.49 17.58
C LYS A 286 24.58 -3.65 16.74
N ASP A 287 24.48 -4.85 17.30
CA ASP A 287 23.88 -6.04 16.68
C ASP A 287 22.40 -6.26 16.98
N GLN A 288 21.72 -5.38 17.72
CA GLN A 288 20.28 -5.54 17.94
C GLN A 288 19.46 -5.11 16.70
N ARG A 289 19.39 -6.01 15.71
CA ARG A 289 18.46 -5.96 14.56
C ARG A 289 16.98 -6.00 14.99
N TYR A 290 16.70 -6.37 16.25
CA TYR A 290 15.37 -6.52 16.80
C TYR A 290 15.01 -5.31 17.68
N ILE A 291 14.02 -4.53 17.23
CA ILE A 291 13.39 -3.50 18.04
C ILE A 291 12.47 -4.20 19.05
N ARG A 292 12.63 -3.92 20.35
CA ARG A 292 11.75 -4.49 21.38
C ARG A 292 10.31 -4.00 21.17
N TRP A 293 9.33 -4.88 21.34
CA TRP A 293 7.91 -4.58 21.13
C TRP A 293 7.44 -3.29 21.85
N ALA A 294 7.92 -3.04 23.07
CA ALA A 294 7.57 -1.87 23.86
C ALA A 294 8.11 -0.57 23.24
N ASP A 295 9.31 -0.60 22.66
CA ASP A 295 9.91 0.55 21.97
C ASP A 295 9.17 0.83 20.65
N LEU A 296 8.65 -0.23 20.01
CA LEU A 296 7.85 -0.11 18.80
C LEU A 296 6.49 0.54 19.09
N LEU A 297 5.81 0.13 20.17
CA LEU A 297 4.56 0.78 20.62
C LEU A 297 4.77 2.24 21.01
N LYS A 298 5.88 2.56 21.68
CA LYS A 298 6.22 3.95 22.01
C LYS A 298 6.49 4.78 20.76
N ARG A 299 7.11 4.22 19.72
CA ARG A 299 7.38 4.94 18.46
C ARG A 299 6.12 5.16 17.62
N VAL A 300 5.24 4.16 17.56
CA VAL A 300 4.06 4.19 16.67
C VAL A 300 2.86 4.88 17.33
N PHE A 301 2.64 4.61 18.62
CA PHE A 301 1.46 5.07 19.34
C PHE A 301 1.78 6.06 20.46
N SER A 302 3.05 6.46 20.64
CA SER A 302 3.49 7.33 21.74
C SER A 302 3.15 6.80 23.14
N GLU A 303 2.90 5.49 23.26
CA GLU A 303 2.47 4.80 24.47
C GLU A 303 3.65 4.04 25.10
N ASP A 304 4.14 4.51 26.25
CA ASP A 304 5.18 3.82 27.03
C ASP A 304 4.57 2.83 28.03
N VAL A 305 4.23 1.66 27.52
CA VAL A 305 3.64 0.53 28.28
C VAL A 305 4.50 0.04 29.46
N LEU A 306 5.81 0.34 29.45
CA LEU A 306 6.72 -0.04 30.54
C LEU A 306 6.82 1.03 31.64
N LYS A 307 6.31 2.24 31.40
CA LYS A 307 6.23 3.29 32.42
C LYS A 307 5.16 2.92 33.45
N ARG A 308 5.54 2.83 34.72
CA ARG A 308 4.54 2.64 35.79
C ARG A 308 3.91 3.98 36.17
N PRO A 309 2.57 4.07 36.35
CA PRO A 309 1.91 5.30 36.79
C PRO A 309 2.22 5.72 38.24
N ARG A 310 2.64 4.79 39.10
CA ARG A 310 2.72 4.99 40.57
C ARG A 310 4.12 4.83 41.18
N CYS A 311 5.15 4.48 40.41
CA CYS A 311 6.53 4.50 40.91
C CYS A 311 7.54 4.75 39.79
N ARG A 312 8.76 5.17 40.16
CA ARG A 312 9.86 5.44 39.22
C ARG A 312 10.49 4.16 38.61
N GLY A 313 9.99 2.98 38.94
CA GLY A 313 10.48 1.70 38.42
C GLY A 313 9.89 1.34 37.05
N ARG A 314 10.71 0.74 36.18
CA ARG A 314 10.32 0.29 34.83
C ARG A 314 9.71 -1.12 34.90
N ARG A 315 8.59 -1.36 34.22
CA ARG A 315 7.99 -2.71 34.10
C ARG A 315 8.86 -3.55 33.15
N HIS A 316 8.88 -4.86 33.36
CA HIS A 316 9.47 -5.83 32.43
C HIS A 316 8.43 -6.92 32.12
N MET A 317 8.51 -7.49 30.91
CA MET A 317 7.65 -8.59 30.50
C MET A 317 8.09 -9.86 31.22
N ILE A 318 7.16 -10.55 31.87
CA ILE A 318 7.43 -11.80 32.59
C ILE A 318 7.04 -13.00 31.72
N SER A 319 5.86 -12.96 31.09
CA SER A 319 5.39 -14.01 30.19
C SER A 319 4.38 -13.46 29.17
N VAL A 320 4.19 -14.21 28.08
CA VAL A 320 3.15 -13.96 27.07
C VAL A 320 2.19 -15.14 27.11
N ILE A 321 0.90 -14.86 27.36
CA ILE A 321 -0.15 -15.87 27.39
C ILE A 321 -0.85 -15.86 26.02
N THR A 322 -0.67 -16.93 25.24
CA THR A 322 -1.30 -17.10 23.92
C THR A 322 -2.58 -17.91 23.96
N ASP A 323 -2.77 -18.72 25.01
CA ASP A 323 -3.98 -19.53 25.20
C ASP A 323 -5.18 -18.68 25.65
N PRO A 324 -6.31 -18.68 24.90
CA PRO A 324 -7.46 -17.82 25.18
C PRO A 324 -8.18 -18.17 26.49
N GLU A 325 -8.24 -19.44 26.88
CA GLU A 325 -8.89 -19.82 28.15
C GLU A 325 -8.09 -19.38 29.36
N THR A 326 -6.76 -19.56 29.31
CA THR A 326 -5.84 -19.10 30.35
C THR A 326 -5.86 -17.58 30.46
N ALA A 327 -5.88 -16.87 29.33
CA ALA A 327 -6.01 -15.42 29.32
C ALA A 327 -7.33 -14.97 29.97
N ARG A 328 -8.45 -15.67 29.70
CA ARG A 328 -9.75 -15.35 30.32
C ARG A 328 -9.71 -15.54 31.84
N LYS A 329 -9.20 -16.68 32.32
CA LYS A 329 -9.07 -16.98 33.76
C LYS A 329 -8.21 -15.93 34.49
N VAL A 330 -7.08 -15.54 33.91
CA VAL A 330 -6.20 -14.51 34.47
C VAL A 330 -6.88 -13.15 34.51
N LEU A 331 -7.58 -12.76 33.43
CA LEU A 331 -8.32 -11.49 33.39
C LEU A 331 -9.49 -11.46 34.38
N GLU A 332 -10.17 -12.58 34.59
CA GLU A 332 -11.22 -12.72 35.60
C GLU A 332 -10.65 -12.63 37.01
N GLY A 333 -9.56 -13.34 37.33
CA GLY A 333 -8.89 -13.22 38.63
C GLY A 333 -8.38 -11.80 38.93
N VAL A 334 -7.90 -11.07 37.92
CA VAL A 334 -7.50 -9.66 38.05
C VAL A 334 -8.69 -8.72 38.31
N LYS A 335 -9.87 -9.03 37.74
CA LYS A 335 -11.11 -8.27 37.99
C LYS A 335 -11.72 -8.58 39.35
N SER A 336 -11.67 -9.83 39.78
CA SER A 336 -12.22 -10.30 41.06
C SER A 336 -11.37 -9.94 42.28
N GLY A 337 -10.16 -9.42 42.07
CA GLY A 337 -9.29 -8.95 43.15
C GLY A 337 -8.68 -10.06 44.01
N GLU A 338 -8.75 -11.33 43.56
CA GLU A 338 -8.23 -12.51 44.28
C GLU A 338 -6.71 -12.46 44.50
N PHE A 339 -5.99 -11.61 43.77
CA PHE A 339 -4.60 -11.27 44.03
C PHE A 339 -4.50 -10.17 45.11
N GLY A 340 -4.70 -10.56 46.36
CA GLY A 340 -4.63 -9.69 47.53
C GLY A 340 -3.24 -9.05 47.75
N SER A 341 -3.24 -7.73 47.88
CA SER A 341 -2.25 -6.89 48.61
C SER A 341 -0.75 -7.07 48.28
N ALA A 342 -0.36 -6.64 47.09
CA ALA A 342 0.86 -5.83 46.93
C ALA A 342 0.71 -4.89 45.71
N LYS A 343 0.15 -3.70 45.97
CA LYS A 343 -0.02 -2.55 45.04
C LYS A 343 -1.08 -2.76 43.95
N SER A 344 -2.11 -1.91 43.98
CA SER A 344 -3.33 -1.91 43.15
C SER A 344 -3.21 -2.43 41.72
N PRO A 345 -4.23 -3.16 41.21
CA PRO A 345 -4.27 -3.61 39.83
C PRO A 345 -4.67 -2.44 38.95
N MET A 346 -3.98 -2.22 37.82
CA MET A 346 -4.59 -1.43 36.75
C MET A 346 -4.06 -1.82 35.38
N ALA A 347 -5.04 -2.13 34.52
CA ALA A 347 -5.04 -2.39 33.09
C ALA A 347 -4.17 -3.57 32.61
N ALA A 348 -4.72 -4.78 32.71
CA ALA A 348 -4.42 -5.81 31.73
C ALA A 348 -5.03 -5.37 30.40
N ARG A 349 -4.24 -4.69 29.56
CA ARG A 349 -4.62 -4.40 28.17
C ARG A 349 -4.35 -5.67 27.36
N ALA A 350 -5.42 -6.30 26.87
CA ALA A 350 -5.29 -7.23 25.77
C ALA A 350 -4.61 -6.48 24.61
N LEU A 351 -3.59 -7.09 24.00
CA LEU A 351 -3.15 -6.65 22.69
C LEU A 351 -4.38 -6.64 21.76
N PRO A 352 -4.59 -5.61 20.93
CA PRO A 352 -5.63 -5.67 19.92
C PRO A 352 -5.45 -6.98 19.17
N ARG A 353 -6.50 -7.81 19.13
CA ARG A 353 -6.47 -9.12 18.46
C ARG A 353 -6.03 -8.88 17.02
N GLY A 354 -4.77 -9.18 16.73
CA GLY A 354 -4.30 -9.33 15.36
C GLY A 354 -4.87 -10.64 14.86
N ARG A 355 -5.95 -10.55 14.08
CA ARG A 355 -6.32 -11.60 13.13
C ARG A 355 -5.45 -11.45 11.89
#